data_AF-A0A850R9Z4-F1
#
_entry.id   AF-A0A850R9Z4-F1
#
_cell.length_a   1.000
_cell.length_b   1.000
_cell.length_c   1.000
_cell.angle_alpha   90.00
_cell.angle_beta   90.00
_cell.angle_gamma   90.00
#
_symmetry.space_group_name_H-M   'P 1'
#
loop_
_entity.id
_entity.type
_entity.pdbx_description
1 polymer ?
#
loop_
_entity_poly.entity_id
_entity_poly.type
_entity_poly.pdbx_seq_one_letter_code
_entity_poly.pdbx_strand_id
1 'polypeptide(L)'
;MPTYDYRCDTNDRVIEVSHRMSETLTNWGELCARAGMELGDTPADAPVHRLATGGNVITSSSLGSGRAPMPACATGSCCAGGMCGLN
;
A
#
# COMPACT_ATOMS: atom_id res chain seq x y z
N MET A 1 18.84 5.76 -17.16
CA MET A 1 18.43 4.38 -16.83
C MET A 1 17.10 4.49 -16.10
N PRO A 2 16.03 3.75 -16.47
CA PRO A 2 14.78 3.80 -15.70
C PRO A 2 14.99 3.22 -14.30
N THR A 3 14.16 3.68 -13.37
CA THR A 3 14.14 3.22 -11.99
C THR A 3 12.86 2.44 -11.75
N TYR A 4 12.96 1.37 -10.98
CA TYR A 4 11.85 0.46 -10.68
C TYR A 4 11.80 0.17 -9.19
N ASP A 5 10.59 0.22 -8.64
CA ASP A 5 10.30 -0.19 -7.28
C ASP A 5 10.02 -1.69 -7.22
N TYR A 6 10.57 -2.35 -6.21
CA TYR A 6 10.36 -3.76 -5.95
C TYR A 6 9.99 -3.96 -4.48
N ARG A 7 8.97 -4.78 -4.23
CA ARG A 7 8.56 -5.18 -2.88
C ARG A 7 8.99 -6.61 -2.60
N CYS A 8 9.54 -6.86 -1.41
CA CYS A 8 9.75 -8.21 -0.90
C CYS A 8 8.54 -8.66 -0.08
N ASP A 9 8.00 -9.84 -0.37
CA ASP A 9 6.83 -10.38 0.35
C ASP A 9 7.21 -10.96 1.73
N THR A 10 8.49 -11.22 2.00
CA THR A 10 8.95 -11.73 3.30
C THR A 10 9.05 -10.64 4.38
N ASN A 11 9.43 -9.43 3.99
CA ASN A 11 9.70 -8.33 4.93
C ASN A 11 8.82 -7.09 4.64
N ASP A 12 7.95 -7.16 3.63
CA ASP A 12 7.11 -6.05 3.12
C ASP A 12 7.88 -4.76 2.77
N ARG A 13 9.19 -4.86 2.57
CA ARG A 13 10.06 -3.72 2.24
C ARG A 13 10.02 -3.41 0.75
N VAL A 14 9.94 -2.13 0.43
CA VAL A 14 10.02 -1.61 -0.94
C VAL A 14 11.40 -0.98 -1.15
N ILE A 15 12.06 -1.36 -2.23
CA ILE A 15 13.38 -0.84 -2.62
C ILE A 15 13.33 -0.41 -4.07
N GLU A 16 13.87 0.77 -4.30
CA GLU A 16 14.01 1.38 -5.61
C GLU A 16 15.39 1.02 -6.20
N VAL A 17 15.40 0.48 -7.43
CA VAL A 17 16.64 0.10 -8.14
C VAL A 17 16.63 0.61 -9.57
N SER A 18 17.78 1.10 -10.05
CA SER A 18 17.97 1.51 -11.44
C SER A 18 18.61 0.38 -12.25
N HIS A 19 17.90 -0.13 -13.26
CA HIS A 19 18.42 -1.18 -14.14
C HIS A 19 17.81 -1.09 -15.54
N ARG A 20 18.27 -1.95 -16.45
CA ARG A 20 17.82 -1.98 -17.85
C ARG A 20 16.52 -2.79 -17.91
N MET A 21 15.57 -2.43 -18.76
CA MET A 21 14.32 -3.21 -18.93
C MET A 21 14.52 -4.70 -19.24
N SER A 22 15.64 -5.06 -19.88
CA SER A 22 15.99 -6.46 -20.18
C SER A 22 16.40 -7.26 -18.95
N GLU A 23 16.69 -6.61 -17.83
CA GLU A 23 17.05 -7.24 -16.58
C GLU A 23 15.81 -7.43 -15.71
N THR A 24 15.64 -8.62 -15.14
CA THR A 24 14.50 -8.94 -14.27
C THR A 24 15.04 -9.51 -12.97
N LEU A 25 14.66 -8.89 -11.86
CA LEU A 25 15.01 -9.35 -10.51
C LEU A 25 13.82 -10.14 -9.97
N THR A 26 14.07 -11.38 -9.55
CA THR A 26 13.03 -12.24 -8.97
C THR A 26 13.25 -12.53 -7.48
N ASN A 27 14.49 -12.35 -7.01
CA ASN A 27 14.88 -12.68 -5.65
C ASN A 27 15.48 -11.49 -4.89
N TRP A 28 15.38 -11.53 -3.56
CA TRP A 28 15.92 -10.50 -2.67
C TRP A 28 17.43 -10.33 -2.79
N GLY A 29 18.18 -11.42 -2.96
CA GLY A 29 19.63 -11.36 -3.10
C GLY A 29 20.09 -10.59 -4.34
N GLU A 30 19.44 -10.81 -5.47
CA GLU A 30 19.72 -10.07 -6.70
C GLU A 30 19.39 -8.58 -6.54
N LEU A 31 18.26 -8.29 -5.89
CA LEU A 31 17.83 -6.94 -5.62
C LEU A 31 18.80 -6.19 -4.69
N CYS A 32 19.24 -6.82 -3.60
CA CYS A 32 20.23 -6.27 -2.69
C CYS A 32 21.57 -6.04 -3.37
N ALA A 33 22.05 -7.00 -4.17
CA ALA A 33 23.28 -6.85 -4.94
C ALA A 33 23.23 -5.67 -5.92
N ARG A 34 22.06 -5.43 -6.55
CA ARG A 34 21.85 -4.28 -7.44
C ARG A 34 21.72 -2.95 -6.70
N ALA A 35 21.07 -2.95 -5.54
CA ALA A 35 20.94 -1.78 -4.68
C ALA A 35 22.23 -1.46 -3.90
N GLY A 36 23.23 -2.35 -3.92
CA GLY A 36 24.45 -2.21 -3.11
C GLY A 36 24.20 -2.38 -1.61
N MET A 37 23.23 -3.23 -1.25
CA MET A 37 22.79 -3.45 0.12
C MET A 37 23.13 -4.85 0.60
N GLU A 38 23.28 -5.00 1.91
CA GLU A 38 23.42 -6.29 2.57
C GLU A 38 22.05 -6.97 2.69
N LEU A 39 22.02 -8.30 2.57
CA LEU A 39 20.80 -9.12 2.73
C LEU A 39 20.12 -8.92 4.09
N GLY A 40 20.93 -8.74 5.14
CA GLY A 40 20.47 -8.63 6.52
C GLY A 40 19.86 -9.93 7.02
N ASP A 41 18.64 -9.84 7.53
CA ASP A 41 17.88 -10.96 8.10
C ASP A 41 17.00 -11.67 7.05
N THR A 42 16.72 -11.02 5.92
CA THR A 42 15.87 -11.59 4.85
C THR A 42 16.66 -12.60 4.03
N PRO A 43 16.12 -13.81 3.76
CA PRO A 43 16.80 -14.79 2.94
C PRO A 43 16.97 -14.31 1.48
N ALA A 44 18.09 -14.67 0.85
CA ALA A 44 18.40 -14.25 -0.51
C ALA A 44 17.42 -14.79 -1.56
N ASP A 45 16.81 -15.95 -1.28
CA ASP A 45 15.80 -16.61 -2.11
C ASP A 45 14.39 -16.04 -1.90
N ALA A 46 14.23 -15.04 -1.01
CA ALA A 46 12.92 -14.43 -0.79
C ALA A 46 12.37 -13.83 -2.10
N PRO A 47 11.12 -14.15 -2.46
CA PRO A 47 10.51 -13.65 -3.69
C PRO A 47 10.33 -12.13 -3.60
N VAL A 48 10.64 -11.44 -4.72
CA VAL A 48 10.38 -10.00 -4.88
C VAL A 48 9.49 -9.73 -6.08
N HIS A 49 8.65 -8.70 -5.96
CA HIS A 49 7.69 -8.31 -6.99
C HIS A 49 7.93 -6.87 -7.41
N ARG A 50 8.10 -6.65 -8.72
CA ARG A 50 8.19 -5.30 -9.27
C ARG A 50 6.85 -4.60 -9.14
N LEU A 51 6.82 -3.48 -8.42
CA LEU A 51 5.68 -2.59 -8.40
C LEU A 51 5.68 -1.81 -9.71
N ALA A 52 4.63 -1.96 -10.51
CA ALA A 52 4.45 -1.11 -11.67
C ALA A 52 4.15 0.30 -11.15
N THR A 53 5.06 1.25 -11.40
CA THR A 53 4.85 2.67 -11.11
C THR A 53 3.70 3.18 -11.98
N GLY A 54 2.46 3.09 -11.51
CA GLY A 54 1.30 3.62 -12.22
C GLY A 54 0.00 2.86 -11.96
N GLY A 55 -0.72 3.24 -10.90
CA GLY A 55 -2.15 3.01 -10.78
C GLY A 55 -2.56 2.04 -9.67
N ASN A 56 -2.69 2.57 -8.45
CA ASN A 56 -3.66 2.10 -7.45
C ASN A 56 -3.45 0.67 -6.89
N VAL A 57 -2.39 0.44 -6.11
CA VAL A 57 -2.43 -0.65 -5.11
C VAL A 57 -3.05 -0.08 -3.82
N ILE A 58 -4.38 -0.06 -3.75
CA ILE A 58 -5.06 0.04 -2.46
C ILE A 58 -4.87 -1.32 -1.81
N THR A 59 -3.87 -1.47 -0.95
CA THR A 59 -3.83 -2.61 -0.04
C THR A 59 -4.96 -2.43 0.96
N SER A 60 -6.07 -3.13 0.73
CA SER A 60 -7.25 -3.16 1.59
C SER A 60 -7.00 -3.76 2.98
N SER A 61 -5.75 -4.08 3.33
CA SER A 61 -5.34 -4.53 4.66
C SER A 61 -5.17 -3.39 5.68
N SER A 62 -5.37 -2.13 5.28
CA SER A 62 -5.50 -0.98 6.20
C SER A 62 -6.94 -0.43 6.29
N LEU A 63 -7.96 -1.27 6.05
CA LEU A 63 -9.25 -1.09 6.71
C LEU A 63 -9.12 -1.57 8.16
N GLY A 64 -8.37 -0.77 8.93
CA GLY A 64 -8.34 -0.88 10.37
C GLY A 64 -9.76 -0.81 10.92
N SER A 65 -10.10 -1.85 11.66
CA SER A 65 -10.88 -1.76 12.88
C SER A 65 -12.26 -1.11 12.78
N GLY A 66 -13.28 -1.97 12.61
CA GLY A 66 -14.54 -1.92 13.36
C GLY A 66 -15.01 -0.56 13.88
N ARG A 67 -15.44 0.33 12.99
CA ARG A 67 -16.24 1.51 13.35
C ARG A 67 -17.41 1.68 12.39
N ALA A 68 -18.46 0.87 12.59
CA ALA A 68 -19.79 1.47 12.57
C ALA A 68 -19.87 2.42 13.79
N PRO A 69 -20.54 3.58 13.74
CA PRO A 69 -21.66 3.92 12.87
C PRO A 69 -21.49 5.27 12.15
N MET A 70 -21.89 5.34 10.89
CA MET A 70 -22.42 6.58 10.34
C MET A 70 -23.77 6.22 9.73
N PRO A 71 -24.91 6.54 10.36
CA PRO A 71 -26.16 6.45 9.64
C PRO A 71 -26.04 7.48 8.51
N ALA A 72 -26.22 6.98 7.29
CA ALA A 72 -26.41 7.81 6.13
C ALA A 72 -27.37 8.95 6.50
N CYS A 73 -26.95 10.16 6.19
CA CYS A 73 -27.85 11.28 6.01
C CYS A 73 -29.11 10.79 5.29
N ALA A 74 -30.21 10.71 6.03
CA ALA A 74 -31.52 10.56 5.43
C ALA A 74 -31.76 11.83 4.63
N THR A 75 -31.62 11.72 3.32
CA THR A 75 -32.15 12.70 2.37
C THR A 75 -33.67 12.71 2.54
N GLY A 76 -34.17 13.56 3.44
CA GLY A 76 -35.61 13.75 3.70
C GLY A 76 -35.91 14.33 5.08
N SER A 77 -36.36 15.59 5.11
CA SER A 77 -36.92 16.31 6.27
C SER A 77 -35.97 16.77 7.38
N CYS A 78 -35.15 17.79 7.08
CA CYS A 78 -34.56 18.66 8.10
C CYS A 78 -35.34 19.98 8.31
N CYS A 79 -36.64 20.02 7.97
CA CYS A 79 -37.51 21.18 8.20
C CYS A 79 -38.92 20.74 8.64
N ALA A 80 -39.16 20.61 9.95
CA ALA A 80 -40.46 20.85 10.62
C ALA A 80 -40.34 20.43 12.09
N GLY A 81 -39.96 21.36 12.96
CA GLY A 81 -39.88 21.05 14.38
C GLY A 81 -39.39 22.20 15.25
N GLY A 82 -39.73 23.44 14.88
CA GLY A 82 -39.69 24.52 15.85
C GLY A 82 -40.79 24.29 16.88
N MET A 83 -40.43 23.81 18.08
CA MET A 83 -41.13 24.10 19.33
C MET A 83 -40.26 23.66 20.51
N CYS A 84 -39.34 24.53 20.92
CA CYS A 84 -38.79 24.51 22.27
C CYS A 84 -39.23 25.84 22.92
N GLY A 85 -40.40 25.82 23.55
CA GLY A 85 -40.99 26.95 24.26
C GLY A 85 -42.32 26.60 24.92
N LEU A 86 -42.37 26.76 26.26
CA LEU A 86 -43.52 26.75 27.18
C LEU A 86 -44.15 25.39 27.57
N ASN A 87 -43.75 24.84 28.72
CA ASN A 87 -44.45 24.99 30.01
C ASN A 87 -43.53 24.66 31.18
#